data_AF-A0A8H7VLU2-F1
#
_entry.id   AF-A0A8H7VLU2-F1
#
_cell.length_a   1.000
_cell.length_b   1.000
_cell.length_c   1.000
_cell.angle_alpha   90.00
_cell.angle_beta   90.00
_cell.angle_gamma   90.00
#
_symmetry.space_group_name_H-M   'P 1'
#
loop_
_entity.id
_entity.type
_entity.pdbx_description
1 polymer ?
#
loop_
_entity_poly.entity_id
_entity_poly.type
_entity_poly.pdbx_seq_one_letter_code
_entity_poly.pdbx_strand_id
1 'polypeptide(L)'
;MIDKRSFLMQYYYQHPQPLDRLLFYAVLAVGCQFLPKVELSAETTMERKIGRHLREKAMDVMQIAYKQSKITTLQTLLMMAMLVPNSANDEGSSTNWQSQDLEIFREDQYQHLSRCEVELRRRLAYSIYMWDKYASAATGKPFTVRDEDFYVQIPSTYEQEPDDGISLYVLANRDNDGDNYNIPKLLQQTEKDIRTKRSVYELHVRSIPLSQMISQILVSLYLPKLAIYGDNNNSNHVGMDIIMKLNSELDAWRKAGLEQATTSPSLYRPGIVLY
;
A
#
# COMPACT_ATOMS: atom_id res chain seq x y z
N MET A 1 3.42 -0.19 -0.64
CA MET A 1 3.46 -1.12 -1.79
C MET A 1 4.85 -1.05 -2.40
N ILE A 2 5.53 -2.19 -2.55
CA ILE A 2 6.93 -2.28 -2.99
C ILE A 2 7.00 -3.36 -4.06
N ASP A 3 7.72 -3.11 -5.15
CA ASP A 3 8.12 -4.18 -6.07
C ASP A 3 9.13 -5.06 -5.34
N LYS A 4 8.65 -6.22 -4.89
CA LYS A 4 9.43 -7.16 -4.09
C LYS A 4 10.65 -7.65 -4.85
N ARG A 5 10.53 -7.91 -6.16
CA ARG A 5 11.65 -8.41 -6.96
C ARG A 5 12.71 -7.33 -7.08
N SER A 6 12.36 -6.13 -7.54
CA SER A 6 13.33 -5.04 -7.68
C SER A 6 14.00 -4.67 -6.35
N PHE A 7 13.24 -4.61 -5.26
CA PHE A 7 13.79 -4.33 -3.94
C PHE A 7 14.84 -5.37 -3.51
N LEU A 8 14.52 -6.66 -3.66
CA LEU A 8 15.45 -7.74 -3.28
C LEU A 8 16.67 -7.78 -4.21
N MET A 9 16.50 -7.46 -5.49
CA MET A 9 17.61 -7.35 -6.44
C MET A 9 18.58 -6.22 -6.06
N GLN A 10 18.05 -5.05 -5.70
CA GLN A 10 18.86 -3.92 -5.23
C GLN A 10 19.53 -4.22 -3.87
N TYR A 11 18.85 -4.97 -3.00
CA TYR A 11 19.37 -5.35 -1.69
C TYR A 11 20.52 -6.36 -1.78
N TYR A 12 20.36 -7.44 -2.56
CA TYR A 12 21.35 -8.53 -2.64
C TYR A 12 22.44 -8.28 -3.69
N TYR A 13 22.09 -7.71 -4.84
CA TYR A 13 22.98 -7.59 -6.00
C TYR A 13 23.29 -6.15 -6.41
N GLN A 14 22.76 -5.16 -5.68
CA GLN A 14 22.93 -3.72 -5.97
C GLN A 14 22.58 -3.33 -7.42
N HIS A 15 21.66 -4.09 -8.03
CA HIS A 15 21.30 -3.97 -9.43
C HIS A 15 19.85 -3.51 -9.61
N PRO A 16 19.55 -2.57 -10.54
CA PRO A 16 20.49 -1.83 -11.41
C PRO A 16 21.22 -0.69 -10.69
N GLN A 17 20.74 -0.28 -9.51
CA GLN A 17 21.32 0.74 -8.65
C GLN A 17 21.26 0.29 -7.19
N PRO A 18 22.10 0.82 -6.30
CA PRO A 18 22.01 0.51 -4.88
C PRO A 18 20.66 0.96 -4.30
N LEU A 19 20.17 0.20 -3.32
CA LEU A 19 18.89 0.45 -2.67
C LEU A 19 18.83 1.85 -2.05
N ASP A 20 17.69 2.53 -2.24
CA ASP A 20 17.43 3.81 -1.59
C ASP A 20 17.40 3.62 -0.06
N ARG A 21 18.26 4.35 0.64
CA ARG A 21 18.41 4.29 2.10
C ARG A 21 17.10 4.65 2.81
N LEU A 22 16.31 5.56 2.23
CA LEU A 22 15.01 5.96 2.76
C LEU A 22 14.04 4.78 2.83
N LEU A 23 13.89 4.12 1.68
CA LEU A 23 12.99 2.99 1.53
C LEU A 23 13.44 1.84 2.43
N PHE A 24 14.76 1.59 2.50
CA PHE A 24 15.33 0.55 3.36
C PHE A 24 14.99 0.76 4.83
N TYR A 25 15.21 1.96 5.38
CA TYR A 25 14.90 2.25 6.78
C TYR A 25 13.41 2.14 7.08
N ALA A 26 12.54 2.60 6.17
CA ALA A 26 11.10 2.46 6.34
C ALA A 26 10.65 1.00 6.34
N VAL A 27 11.17 0.16 5.43
CA VAL A 27 10.86 -1.27 5.40
C VAL A 27 11.28 -1.96 6.70
N LEU A 28 12.47 -1.65 7.21
CA LEU A 28 12.94 -2.21 8.48
C LEU A 28 12.08 -1.73 9.66
N ALA A 29 11.74 -0.45 9.71
CA ALA A 29 10.89 0.10 10.77
C ALA A 29 9.51 -0.58 10.81
N VAL A 30 8.89 -0.77 9.63
CA VAL A 30 7.64 -1.53 9.49
C VAL A 30 7.86 -2.98 9.91
N GLY A 31 8.92 -3.64 9.43
CA GLY A 31 9.25 -5.01 9.78
C GLY A 31 9.35 -5.24 11.29
N CYS A 32 10.01 -4.34 12.03
CA CYS A 32 10.12 -4.40 13.48
C CYS A 32 8.76 -4.33 14.21
N GLN A 33 7.72 -3.75 13.61
CA GLN A 33 6.38 -3.71 14.21
C GLN A 33 5.66 -5.06 14.12
N PHE A 34 5.92 -5.83 13.06
CA PHE A 34 5.22 -7.08 12.74
C PHE A 34 6.01 -8.34 13.10
N LEU A 35 7.19 -8.21 13.72
CA LEU A 35 7.92 -9.35 14.26
C LEU A 35 7.03 -10.07 15.30
N PRO A 36 6.84 -11.40 15.17
CA PRO A 36 6.05 -12.15 16.11
C PRO A 36 6.70 -12.00 17.49
N LYS A 37 5.90 -11.58 18.47
CA LYS A 37 6.30 -11.49 19.87
C LYS A 37 6.49 -12.91 20.39
N VAL A 38 7.62 -13.51 20.08
CA VAL A 38 8.08 -14.69 20.81
C VAL A 38 8.31 -14.24 22.25
N GLU A 39 7.72 -15.03 23.14
CA GLU A 39 7.42 -14.86 24.56
C GLU A 39 8.24 -13.84 25.38
N LEU A 40 7.50 -13.15 26.26
CA LEU A 40 7.94 -12.12 27.21
C LEU A 40 9.40 -12.28 27.71
N SER A 41 10.32 -11.57 27.09
CA SER A 41 11.63 -11.26 27.66
C SER A 41 12.05 -9.83 27.32
N ALA A 42 13.05 -9.31 28.04
CA ALA A 42 13.54 -7.93 27.99
C ALA A 42 13.91 -7.43 26.56
N GLU A 43 14.11 -8.34 25.61
CA GLU A 43 14.33 -8.10 24.17
C GLU A 43 13.19 -7.32 23.49
N THR A 44 11.94 -7.50 23.95
CA THR A 44 10.77 -6.75 23.44
C THR A 44 10.88 -5.23 23.66
N THR A 45 11.72 -4.80 24.60
CA THR A 45 12.03 -3.38 24.83
C THR A 45 13.06 -2.87 23.82
N MET A 46 14.01 -3.72 23.43
CA MET A 46 15.10 -3.37 22.52
C MET A 46 14.60 -3.28 21.08
N GLU A 47 13.79 -4.24 20.63
CA GLU A 47 13.18 -4.21 19.29
C GLU A 47 12.28 -2.99 19.10
N ARG A 48 11.48 -2.62 20.11
CA ARG A 48 10.68 -1.38 20.08
C ARG A 48 11.54 -0.13 20.05
N LYS A 49 12.66 -0.11 20.79
CA LYS A 49 13.64 1.00 20.76
C LYS A 49 14.30 1.09 19.39
N ILE A 50 14.70 -0.04 18.80
CA ILE A 50 15.28 -0.11 17.45
C ILE A 50 14.26 0.36 16.41
N GLY A 51 13.04 -0.16 16.44
CA GLY A 51 11.97 0.27 15.53
C GLY A 51 11.66 1.77 15.65
N ARG A 52 11.64 2.31 16.89
CA ARG A 52 11.50 3.75 17.12
C ARG A 52 12.68 4.54 16.56
N HIS A 53 13.91 4.08 16.79
CA HIS A 53 15.10 4.77 16.29
C HIS A 53 15.20 4.72 14.75
N LEU A 54 14.86 3.58 14.14
CA LEU A 54 14.78 3.44 12.68
C LEU A 54 13.69 4.36 12.10
N ARG A 55 12.56 4.50 12.81
CA ARG A 55 11.50 5.46 12.46
C ARG A 55 11.98 6.89 12.56
N GLU A 56 12.63 7.29 13.65
CA GLU A 56 13.21 8.64 13.82
C GLU A 56 14.21 8.93 12.69
N LYS A 57 15.11 7.97 12.39
CA LYS A 57 16.03 8.08 11.24
C LYS A 57 15.29 8.21 9.91
N ALA A 58 14.23 7.44 9.68
CA ALA A 58 13.43 7.57 8.47
C ALA A 58 12.79 8.96 8.38
N MET A 59 12.28 9.52 9.49
CA MET A 59 11.74 10.89 9.53
C MET A 59 12.80 11.96 9.26
N ASP A 60 14.00 11.83 9.85
CA ASP A 60 15.10 12.78 9.64
C ASP A 60 15.55 12.80 8.17
N VAL A 61 15.75 11.62 7.58
CA VAL A 61 16.17 11.50 6.18
C VAL A 61 15.02 11.93 5.26
N MET A 62 13.78 11.72 5.67
CA MET A 62 12.60 12.15 4.92
C MET A 62 12.44 13.67 4.89
N GLN A 63 12.74 14.41 5.96
CA GLN A 63 12.73 15.88 5.93
C GLN A 63 13.69 16.45 4.87
N ILE A 64 14.81 15.76 4.64
CA ILE A 64 15.79 16.12 3.61
C ILE A 64 15.28 15.68 2.22
N ALA A 65 14.73 14.47 2.13
CA ALA A 65 14.22 13.89 0.89
C ALA A 65 12.89 14.47 0.40
N TYR A 66 12.15 15.16 1.28
CA TYR A 66 10.91 15.87 0.95
C TYR A 66 11.12 16.91 -0.16
N LYS A 67 12.36 17.30 -0.46
CA LYS A 67 12.67 18.19 -1.59
C LYS A 67 12.76 17.49 -2.95
N GLN A 68 12.70 16.14 -3.00
CA GLN A 68 12.79 15.35 -4.23
C GLN A 68 11.52 14.51 -4.40
N SER A 69 10.71 14.83 -5.43
CA SER A 69 9.60 13.97 -5.89
C SER A 69 10.21 12.72 -6.55
N LYS A 70 10.25 11.63 -5.79
CA LYS A 70 10.66 10.30 -6.25
C LYS A 70 9.62 9.30 -5.74
N ILE A 71 9.37 8.26 -6.52
CA ILE A 71 8.46 7.18 -6.13
C ILE A 71 8.86 6.53 -4.80
N THR A 72 10.17 6.45 -4.51
CA THR A 72 10.69 5.94 -3.23
C THR A 72 10.31 6.82 -2.05
N THR A 73 10.25 8.14 -2.23
CA THR A 73 9.75 9.10 -1.23
C THR A 73 8.29 8.81 -0.89
N LEU A 74 7.43 8.59 -1.90
CA LEU A 74 6.02 8.25 -1.69
C LEU A 74 5.84 6.88 -1.01
N GLN A 75 6.60 5.86 -1.43
CA GLN A 75 6.57 4.54 -0.79
C GLN A 75 6.98 4.61 0.69
N THR A 76 8.02 5.41 0.98
CA THR A 76 8.50 5.68 2.34
C THR A 76 7.43 6.42 3.15
N LEU A 77 6.84 7.49 2.60
CA LEU A 77 5.76 8.25 3.25
C LEU A 77 4.59 7.36 3.63
N LEU A 78 4.13 6.53 2.69
CA LEU A 78 3.02 5.60 2.93
C LEU A 78 3.36 4.60 4.05
N MET A 79 4.57 4.03 4.04
CA MET A 79 5.01 3.12 5.10
C MET A 79 5.09 3.80 6.47
N MET A 80 5.62 5.02 6.50
CA MET A 80 5.69 5.82 7.72
C MET A 80 4.30 6.21 8.24
N ALA A 81 3.35 6.51 7.34
CA ALA A 81 1.97 6.80 7.70
C ALA A 81 1.28 5.60 8.35
N MET A 82 1.49 4.39 7.82
CA MET A 82 0.99 3.14 8.44
C MET A 82 1.59 2.88 9.82
N LEU A 83 2.79 3.40 10.11
CA LEU A 83 3.45 3.25 11.40
C LEU A 83 2.91 4.20 12.47
N VAL A 84 2.21 5.30 12.12
CA VAL A 84 1.74 6.29 13.10
C VAL A 84 0.71 5.64 14.03
N PRO A 85 1.00 5.43 15.33
CA PRO A 85 -0.06 5.12 16.28
C PRO A 85 -0.95 6.37 16.39
N ASN A 86 -2.27 6.18 16.42
CA ASN A 86 -3.28 7.20 16.76
C ASN A 86 -2.97 7.83 18.14
N SER A 87 -1.96 8.68 18.24
CA SER A 87 -1.76 9.54 19.38
C SER A 87 -2.54 10.82 19.08
N ALA A 88 -3.66 10.98 19.80
CA ALA A 88 -4.59 12.10 19.69
C ALA A 88 -3.99 13.51 19.88
N ASN A 89 -2.67 13.62 20.11
CA ASN A 89 -1.97 14.87 20.40
C ASN A 89 -1.06 15.36 19.26
N ASP A 90 -0.95 14.66 18.14
CA ASP A 90 -0.05 15.09 17.05
C ASP A 90 -0.84 15.85 15.98
N GLU A 91 -1.20 17.10 16.30
CA GLU A 91 -1.87 18.03 15.38
C GLU A 91 -1.06 18.32 14.10
N GLY A 92 0.24 17.98 14.09
CA GLY A 92 1.17 18.24 13.00
C GLY A 92 1.36 17.12 11.98
N SER A 93 0.83 15.91 12.21
CA SER A 93 1.00 14.78 11.26
C SER A 93 -0.03 14.82 10.11
N SER A 94 -0.30 16.02 9.59
CA SER A 94 -1.01 16.15 8.32
C SER A 94 -0.10 15.53 7.26
N THR A 95 -0.51 14.38 6.75
CA THR A 95 0.23 13.62 5.75
C THR A 95 0.18 14.46 4.47
N ASN A 96 1.14 15.35 4.28
CA ASN A 96 1.19 16.36 3.20
C ASN A 96 1.49 15.75 1.81
N TRP A 97 1.02 14.52 1.56
CA TRP A 97 1.11 13.89 0.24
C TRP A 97 0.45 14.76 -0.84
N GLN A 98 -0.48 15.64 -0.42
CA GLN A 98 -1.16 16.68 -1.22
C GLN A 98 -0.27 17.53 -2.12
N SER A 99 1.01 17.72 -1.77
CA SER A 99 1.86 18.72 -2.41
C SER A 99 2.85 18.15 -3.42
N GLN A 100 3.02 16.82 -3.48
CA GLN A 100 4.22 16.26 -4.11
C GLN A 100 4.00 15.58 -5.45
N ASP A 101 2.87 14.88 -5.69
CA ASP A 101 2.74 14.05 -6.88
C ASP A 101 1.28 13.88 -7.35
N LEU A 102 0.59 14.97 -7.69
CA LEU A 102 -0.71 14.87 -8.38
C LEU A 102 -0.63 14.06 -9.69
N GLU A 103 0.56 14.02 -10.29
CA GLU A 103 0.87 13.25 -11.49
C GLU A 103 0.72 11.74 -11.30
N ILE A 104 0.87 11.21 -10.07
CA ILE A 104 0.66 9.77 -9.84
C ILE A 104 -0.81 9.36 -9.98
N PHE A 105 -1.75 10.30 -9.88
CA PHE A 105 -3.18 10.00 -10.00
C PHE A 105 -3.70 10.03 -11.44
N ARG A 106 -2.81 10.21 -12.42
CA ARG A 106 -3.18 10.26 -13.82
C ARG A 106 -2.45 9.20 -14.63
N GLU A 107 -3.21 8.29 -15.23
CA GLU A 107 -2.69 7.20 -16.07
C GLU A 107 -1.93 7.72 -17.31
N ASP A 108 -2.23 8.93 -17.77
CA ASP A 108 -1.59 9.54 -18.95
C ASP A 108 -0.08 9.76 -18.76
N GLN A 109 0.39 9.86 -17.51
CA GLN A 109 1.81 10.02 -17.19
C GLN A 109 2.60 8.72 -17.31
N TYR A 110 1.94 7.58 -17.54
CA TYR A 110 2.58 6.26 -17.51
C TYR A 110 3.02 5.76 -18.88
N GLN A 111 2.74 6.51 -19.95
CA GLN A 111 2.89 6.04 -21.35
C GLN A 111 4.31 5.60 -21.73
N HIS A 112 5.33 6.09 -21.03
CA HIS A 112 6.74 5.79 -21.33
C HIS A 112 7.40 4.88 -20.29
N LEU A 113 6.64 4.34 -19.33
CA LEU A 113 7.16 3.57 -18.22
C LEU A 113 7.10 2.06 -18.51
N SER A 114 7.97 1.31 -17.83
CA SER A 114 7.95 -0.16 -17.85
C SER A 114 6.68 -0.70 -17.19
N ARG A 115 6.23 -1.89 -17.57
CA ARG A 115 5.01 -2.53 -17.00
C ARG A 115 5.10 -2.68 -15.48
N CYS A 116 6.26 -3.07 -14.96
CA CYS A 116 6.51 -3.15 -13.53
C CYS A 116 6.35 -1.79 -12.84
N GLU A 117 6.85 -0.73 -13.45
CA GLU A 117 6.77 0.62 -12.89
C GLU A 117 5.35 1.18 -12.95
N VAL A 118 4.63 0.96 -14.06
CA VAL A 118 3.21 1.31 -14.20
C VAL A 118 2.39 0.64 -13.09
N GLU A 119 2.55 -0.66 -12.90
CA GLU A 119 1.83 -1.41 -11.87
C GLU A 119 2.22 -0.97 -10.45
N LEU A 120 3.50 -0.67 -10.21
CA LEU A 120 3.95 -0.11 -8.94
C LEU A 120 3.27 1.24 -8.64
N ARG A 121 3.18 2.13 -9.63
CA ARG A 121 2.53 3.44 -9.50
C ARG A 121 1.03 3.31 -9.30
N ARG A 122 0.35 2.42 -10.03
CA ARG A 122 -1.08 2.13 -9.81
C ARG A 122 -1.35 1.66 -8.38
N ARG A 123 -0.58 0.67 -7.89
CA ARG A 123 -0.69 0.18 -6.51
C ARG A 123 -0.42 1.28 -5.48
N LEU A 124 0.58 2.12 -5.73
CA LEU A 124 0.92 3.22 -4.83
C LEU A 124 -0.17 4.29 -4.81
N ALA A 125 -0.70 4.68 -5.97
CA ALA A 125 -1.80 5.63 -6.09
C ALA A 125 -3.04 5.16 -5.33
N TYR A 126 -3.45 3.89 -5.51
CA TYR A 126 -4.57 3.33 -4.75
C TYR A 126 -4.26 3.20 -3.26
N SER A 127 -3.03 2.86 -2.85
CA SER A 127 -2.67 2.86 -1.43
C SER A 127 -2.77 4.24 -0.79
N ILE A 128 -2.32 5.30 -1.48
CA ILE A 128 -2.43 6.68 -1.00
C ILE A 128 -3.90 7.08 -0.93
N TYR A 129 -4.68 6.80 -1.98
CA TYR A 129 -6.12 7.02 -2.02
C TYR A 129 -6.83 6.38 -0.82
N MET A 130 -6.59 5.09 -0.58
CA MET A 130 -7.20 4.36 0.53
C MET A 130 -6.81 4.95 1.89
N TRP A 131 -5.53 5.26 2.07
CA TRP A 131 -5.04 5.82 3.32
C TRP A 131 -5.60 7.22 3.59
N ASP A 132 -5.73 8.06 2.56
CA ASP A 132 -6.33 9.38 2.67
C ASP A 132 -7.80 9.33 3.13
N LYS A 133 -8.60 8.41 2.55
CA LYS A 133 -9.99 8.19 3.01
C LYS A 133 -10.05 7.65 4.44
N TYR A 134 -9.18 6.70 4.78
CA TYR A 134 -9.10 6.16 6.13
C TYR A 134 -8.71 7.22 7.16
N ALA A 135 -7.69 8.03 6.86
CA ALA A 135 -7.21 9.11 7.72
C ALA A 135 -8.29 10.20 7.88
N SER A 136 -8.99 10.55 6.80
CA SER A 136 -10.14 11.46 6.84
C SER A 136 -11.25 10.92 7.75
N ALA A 137 -11.65 9.66 7.57
CA ALA A 137 -12.65 9.00 8.42
C ALA A 137 -12.22 8.95 9.90
N ALA A 138 -10.95 8.68 10.17
CA ALA A 138 -10.43 8.56 11.53
C ALA A 138 -10.28 9.91 12.25
N THR A 139 -9.93 10.98 11.52
CA THR A 139 -9.63 12.30 12.11
C THR A 139 -10.78 13.29 12.01
N GLY A 140 -11.79 12.99 11.19
CA GLY A 140 -12.86 13.92 10.90
C GLY A 140 -12.48 15.04 9.90
N LYS A 141 -11.24 15.05 9.38
CA LYS A 141 -10.74 16.06 8.44
C LYS A 141 -11.20 15.75 7.01
N PRO A 142 -11.37 16.75 6.12
CA PRO A 142 -11.67 16.49 4.72
C PRO A 142 -10.53 15.69 4.08
N PHE A 143 -10.89 14.65 3.33
CA PHE A 143 -9.94 13.93 2.49
C PHE A 143 -9.46 14.81 1.34
N THR A 144 -8.33 14.45 0.77
CA THR A 144 -7.58 15.34 -0.10
C THR A 144 -7.44 14.82 -1.53
N VAL A 145 -7.57 13.50 -1.78
CA VAL A 145 -7.79 12.96 -3.13
C VAL A 145 -9.29 13.01 -3.43
N ARG A 146 -9.70 13.80 -4.41
CA ARG A 146 -11.08 13.76 -4.91
C ARG A 146 -11.23 12.66 -5.96
N ASP A 147 -12.39 12.02 -5.96
CA ASP A 147 -12.69 10.93 -6.90
C ASP A 147 -12.71 11.44 -8.36
N GLU A 148 -13.04 12.72 -8.55
CA GLU A 148 -13.02 13.42 -9.84
C GLU A 148 -11.60 13.64 -10.41
N ASP A 149 -10.58 13.64 -9.55
CA ASP A 149 -9.19 13.89 -9.94
C ASP A 149 -8.39 12.58 -10.05
N PHE A 150 -9.01 11.43 -9.73
CA PHE A 150 -8.36 10.13 -9.67
C PHE A 150 -8.65 9.30 -10.94
N TYR A 151 -7.69 9.27 -11.85
CA TYR A 151 -7.77 8.58 -13.15
C TYR A 151 -6.69 7.51 -13.27
N VAL A 152 -6.72 6.53 -12.37
CA VAL A 152 -5.78 5.40 -12.36
C VAL A 152 -6.53 4.10 -12.56
N GLN A 153 -6.02 3.22 -13.42
CA GLN A 153 -6.61 1.89 -13.62
C GLN A 153 -6.36 0.97 -12.42
N ILE A 154 -7.34 0.13 -12.10
CA ILE A 154 -7.20 -0.87 -11.03
C ILE A 154 -5.95 -1.73 -11.30
N PRO A 155 -5.02 -1.85 -10.33
CA PRO A 155 -3.79 -2.61 -10.52
C PRO A 155 -4.06 -4.10 -10.62
N SER A 156 -3.13 -4.81 -11.26
CA SER A 156 -3.10 -6.27 -11.30
C SER A 156 -2.90 -6.86 -9.91
N THR A 157 -3.55 -7.99 -9.65
CA THR A 157 -3.34 -8.79 -8.43
C THR A 157 -2.01 -9.56 -8.44
N TYR A 158 -1.34 -9.63 -9.59
CA TYR A 158 -0.13 -10.42 -9.81
C TYR A 158 1.12 -9.56 -9.84
N GLU A 159 2.24 -10.13 -9.40
CA GLU A 159 3.55 -9.52 -9.64
C GLU A 159 3.86 -9.53 -11.14
N GLN A 160 4.49 -8.46 -11.62
CA GLN A 160 4.78 -8.31 -13.05
C GLN A 160 6.14 -8.92 -13.40
N GLU A 161 6.21 -9.52 -14.59
CA GLU A 161 7.48 -9.89 -15.19
C GLU A 161 8.24 -8.63 -15.62
N PRO A 162 9.56 -8.56 -15.36
CA PRO A 162 10.38 -7.41 -15.70
C PRO A 162 10.56 -7.30 -17.22
N ASP A 163 10.48 -6.07 -17.74
CA ASP A 163 10.65 -5.79 -19.17
C ASP A 163 12.11 -5.96 -19.64
N ASP A 164 13.08 -5.97 -18.72
CA ASP A 164 14.51 -6.08 -19.03
C ASP A 164 14.92 -7.50 -19.50
N GLY A 165 14.07 -8.50 -19.31
CA GLY A 165 14.34 -9.89 -19.67
C GLY A 165 15.57 -10.48 -18.97
N ILE A 166 16.15 -9.79 -17.99
CA ILE A 166 17.37 -10.23 -17.32
C ILE A 166 16.97 -11.34 -16.35
N SER A 167 17.32 -12.56 -16.72
CA SER A 167 17.11 -13.72 -15.87
C SER A 167 17.91 -13.58 -14.58
N LEU A 168 17.27 -13.89 -13.45
CA LEU A 168 17.89 -13.93 -12.12
C LEU A 168 19.19 -14.76 -12.11
N TYR A 169 19.23 -15.82 -12.92
CA TYR A 169 20.40 -16.67 -13.09
C TYR A 169 21.59 -15.91 -13.72
N VAL A 170 21.36 -15.02 -14.69
CA VAL A 170 22.44 -14.23 -15.31
C VAL A 170 23.07 -13.26 -14.32
N LEU A 171 22.27 -12.68 -13.42
CA LEU A 171 22.78 -11.78 -12.38
C LEU A 171 23.47 -12.53 -11.24
N ALA A 172 22.98 -13.70 -10.86
CA ALA A 172 23.67 -14.58 -9.90
C ALA A 172 25.03 -15.08 -10.42
N ASN A 173 25.20 -15.13 -11.75
CA ASN A 173 26.43 -15.58 -12.43
C ASN A 173 27.47 -14.47 -12.61
N ARG A 174 27.11 -13.20 -12.42
CA ARG A 174 28.04 -12.07 -12.61
C ARG A 174 29.18 -12.05 -11.59
N ASP A 175 28.92 -12.58 -10.40
CA ASP A 175 29.82 -12.50 -9.25
C ASP A 175 30.41 -13.86 -8.83
N ASN A 176 30.05 -14.98 -9.49
CA ASN A 176 30.49 -16.33 -9.12
C ASN A 176 31.16 -17.06 -10.29
N ASP A 177 32.43 -17.43 -10.09
CA ASP A 177 33.28 -18.17 -11.04
C ASP A 177 33.11 -19.71 -10.92
N GLY A 178 31.94 -20.20 -10.46
CA GLY A 178 31.72 -21.63 -10.25
C GLY A 178 30.29 -22.02 -9.88
N ASP A 179 29.94 -23.28 -10.18
CA ASP A 179 28.64 -23.97 -10.18
C ASP A 179 27.76 -23.92 -8.89
N ASN A 180 28.06 -23.06 -7.91
CA ASN A 180 27.29 -23.00 -6.66
C ASN A 180 26.39 -21.74 -6.60
N TYR A 181 25.25 -21.80 -7.28
CA TYR A 181 24.25 -20.74 -7.32
C TYR A 181 23.51 -20.63 -5.98
N ASN A 182 23.95 -19.73 -5.09
CA ASN A 182 23.17 -19.44 -3.88
C ASN A 182 22.22 -18.25 -4.11
N ILE A 183 21.13 -18.49 -4.86
CA ILE A 183 20.05 -17.50 -5.00
C ILE A 183 19.28 -17.42 -3.68
N PRO A 184 19.12 -16.24 -3.06
CA PRO A 184 18.37 -16.09 -1.82
C PRO A 184 16.94 -16.67 -1.91
N LYS A 185 16.51 -17.42 -0.87
CA LYS A 185 15.19 -18.07 -0.83
C LYS A 185 14.02 -17.11 -1.11
N LEU A 186 14.12 -15.86 -0.66
CA LEU A 186 13.10 -14.82 -0.89
C LEU A 186 12.97 -14.43 -2.37
N LEU A 187 14.08 -14.40 -3.10
CA LEU A 187 14.10 -14.15 -4.54
C LEU A 187 13.57 -15.35 -5.30
N GLN A 188 13.97 -16.57 -4.94
CA GLN A 188 13.43 -17.79 -5.54
C GLN A 188 11.90 -17.88 -5.38
N GLN A 189 11.39 -17.53 -4.19
CA GLN A 189 9.96 -17.50 -3.93
C GLN A 189 9.25 -16.46 -4.79
N THR A 190 9.84 -15.28 -4.95
CA THR A 190 9.26 -14.20 -5.78
C THR A 190 9.21 -14.62 -7.26
N GLU A 191 10.27 -15.26 -7.76
CA GLU A 191 10.31 -15.77 -9.13
C GLU A 191 9.26 -16.87 -9.36
N LYS A 192 9.08 -17.74 -8.36
CA LYS A 192 8.02 -18.75 -8.37
C LYS A 192 6.63 -18.10 -8.38
N ASP A 193 6.40 -17.09 -7.55
CA ASP A 193 5.12 -16.37 -7.47
C ASP A 193 4.79 -15.69 -8.82
N ILE A 194 5.78 -15.07 -9.49
CA ILE A 194 5.65 -14.51 -10.84
C ILE A 194 5.28 -15.62 -11.85
N ARG A 195 6.09 -16.69 -11.91
CA ARG A 195 5.89 -17.79 -12.88
C ARG A 195 4.54 -18.49 -12.71
N THR A 196 4.11 -18.68 -11.46
CA THR A 196 2.83 -19.32 -11.14
C THR A 196 1.65 -18.38 -11.21
N LYS A 197 1.87 -17.08 -11.50
CA LYS A 197 0.87 -16.01 -11.45
C LYS A 197 0.06 -16.08 -10.15
N ARG A 198 0.76 -16.12 -9.02
CA ARG A 198 0.12 -16.09 -7.71
C ARG A 198 -0.43 -14.69 -7.43
N SER A 199 -1.67 -14.61 -6.95
CA SER A 199 -2.38 -13.36 -6.63
C SER A 199 -1.86 -12.70 -5.34
N VAL A 200 -0.62 -12.21 -5.33
CA VAL A 200 0.03 -11.59 -4.15
C VAL A 200 -0.72 -10.34 -3.66
N TYR A 201 -1.27 -9.54 -4.58
CA TYR A 201 -1.92 -8.26 -4.27
C TYR A 201 -3.44 -8.34 -4.22
N GLU A 202 -4.01 -9.54 -4.11
CA GLU A 202 -5.46 -9.75 -4.11
C GLU A 202 -6.18 -8.95 -3.02
N LEU A 203 -5.65 -8.98 -1.80
CA LEU A 203 -6.23 -8.24 -0.67
C LEU A 203 -6.24 -6.73 -0.93
N HIS A 204 -5.17 -6.21 -1.52
CA HIS A 204 -5.05 -4.80 -1.86
C HIS A 204 -6.10 -4.39 -2.90
N VAL A 205 -6.22 -5.14 -4.00
CA VAL A 205 -7.22 -4.87 -5.04
C VAL A 205 -8.65 -4.98 -4.48
N ARG A 206 -8.90 -5.98 -3.63
CA ARG A 206 -10.20 -6.18 -3.00
C ARG A 206 -10.58 -5.07 -2.00
N SER A 207 -9.59 -4.39 -1.43
CA SER A 207 -9.82 -3.25 -0.52
C SER A 207 -10.19 -1.95 -1.24
N ILE A 208 -9.93 -1.84 -2.55
CA ILE A 208 -10.21 -0.63 -3.34
C ILE A 208 -11.71 -0.26 -3.32
N PRO A 209 -12.66 -1.16 -3.66
CA PRO A 209 -14.08 -0.82 -3.63
C PRO A 209 -14.56 -0.35 -2.25
N LEU A 210 -14.04 -0.94 -1.17
CA LEU A 210 -14.39 -0.52 0.19
C LEU A 210 -14.00 0.93 0.46
N SER A 211 -12.81 1.35 0.02
CA SER A 211 -12.38 2.74 0.16
C SER A 211 -13.23 3.73 -0.64
N GLN A 212 -13.74 3.32 -1.82
CA GLN A 212 -14.66 4.13 -2.62
C GLN A 212 -16.01 4.26 -1.91
N MET A 213 -16.52 3.19 -1.29
CA MET A 213 -17.73 3.25 -0.46
C MET A 213 -17.54 4.19 0.73
N ILE A 214 -16.39 4.12 1.41
CA ILE A 214 -16.05 5.05 2.51
C ILE A 214 -16.03 6.50 1.99
N SER A 215 -15.44 6.77 0.82
CA SER A 215 -15.45 8.09 0.19
C SER A 215 -16.87 8.62 0.02
N GLN A 216 -17.79 7.82 -0.53
CA GLN A 216 -19.19 8.21 -0.72
C GLN A 216 -19.90 8.52 0.60
N ILE A 217 -19.64 7.72 1.64
CA ILE A 217 -20.18 7.96 2.99
C ILE A 217 -19.65 9.27 3.54
N LEU A 218 -18.33 9.50 3.48
CA LEU A 218 -17.72 10.72 3.98
C LEU A 218 -18.24 11.96 3.25
N VAL A 219 -18.33 11.94 1.92
CA VAL A 219 -18.92 13.04 1.15
C VAL A 219 -20.35 13.32 1.61
N SER A 220 -21.15 12.28 1.82
CA SER A 220 -22.53 12.41 2.30
C SER A 220 -22.61 13.03 3.69
N LEU A 221 -21.66 12.70 4.57
CA LEU A 221 -21.57 13.25 5.94
C LEU A 221 -21.06 14.70 5.97
N TYR A 222 -20.13 15.07 5.08
CA TYR A 222 -19.51 16.40 5.06
C TYR A 222 -20.23 17.43 4.18
N LEU A 223 -21.18 17.02 3.35
CA LEU A 223 -22.00 17.96 2.58
C LEU A 223 -22.84 18.84 3.53
N PRO A 224 -22.77 20.19 3.40
CA PRO A 224 -23.62 21.12 4.18
C PRO A 224 -25.14 20.92 3.98
N LYS A 225 -25.51 20.07 3.02
CA LYS A 225 -26.90 19.80 2.63
C LYS A 225 -27.70 19.07 3.69
N LEU A 226 -27.10 18.45 4.71
CA LEU A 226 -27.85 17.91 5.85
C LEU A 226 -28.33 19.00 6.82
N ALA A 227 -27.68 20.17 6.86
CA ALA A 227 -28.06 21.27 7.75
C ALA A 227 -29.04 22.27 7.11
N ILE A 228 -29.02 22.43 5.78
CA ILE A 228 -29.88 23.39 5.06
C ILE A 228 -31.22 22.76 4.62
N TYR A 229 -31.34 21.43 4.62
CA TYR A 229 -32.52 20.69 4.12
C TYR A 229 -33.29 19.95 5.25
N GLY A 230 -33.17 20.42 6.48
CA GLY A 230 -33.90 19.91 7.64
C GLY A 230 -35.40 20.22 7.67
N ASP A 231 -35.97 20.79 6.60
CA ASP A 231 -37.36 21.29 6.60
C ASP A 231 -38.23 20.79 5.43
N ASN A 232 -37.84 19.72 4.71
CA ASN A 232 -38.71 19.14 3.67
C ASN A 232 -38.61 17.61 3.62
N ASN A 233 -39.77 16.93 3.64
CA ASN A 233 -39.98 15.47 3.64
C ASN A 233 -39.23 14.66 2.56
N ASN A 234 -38.58 15.30 1.59
CA ASN A 234 -37.75 14.65 0.56
C ASN A 234 -36.31 14.32 1.00
N SER A 235 -35.81 14.89 2.10
CA SER A 235 -34.42 14.67 2.58
C SER A 235 -34.18 13.25 3.07
N ASN A 236 -35.19 12.64 3.71
CA ASN A 236 -35.14 11.26 4.17
C ASN A 236 -35.05 10.25 3.02
N HIS A 237 -35.64 10.55 1.86
CA HIS A 237 -35.60 9.67 0.70
C HIS A 237 -34.21 9.64 0.05
N VAL A 238 -33.55 10.79 -0.13
CA VAL A 238 -32.21 10.85 -0.72
C VAL A 238 -31.16 10.17 0.17
N GLY A 239 -31.26 10.36 1.50
CA GLY A 239 -30.39 9.66 2.45
C GLY A 239 -30.61 8.15 2.43
N MET A 240 -31.87 7.71 2.39
CA MET A 240 -32.20 6.28 2.28
C MET A 240 -31.75 5.67 0.95
N ASP A 241 -31.85 6.38 -0.17
CA ASP A 241 -31.40 5.90 -1.47
C ASP A 241 -29.88 5.65 -1.49
N ILE A 242 -29.10 6.56 -0.87
CA ILE A 242 -27.64 6.40 -0.72
C ILE A 242 -27.33 5.19 0.17
N ILE A 243 -28.03 5.02 1.29
CA ILE A 243 -27.84 3.88 2.20
C ILE A 243 -28.20 2.56 1.52
N MET A 244 -29.31 2.51 0.79
CA MET A 244 -29.73 1.31 0.05
C MET A 244 -28.73 0.94 -1.04
N LYS A 245 -28.23 1.94 -1.78
CA LYS A 245 -27.17 1.74 -2.78
C LYS A 245 -25.91 1.17 -2.14
N LEU A 246 -25.39 1.80 -1.08
CA LEU A 246 -24.20 1.33 -0.36
C LEU A 246 -24.37 -0.08 0.20
N ASN A 247 -25.54 -0.39 0.76
CA ASN A 247 -25.82 -1.72 1.28
C ASN A 247 -25.81 -2.77 0.16
N SER A 248 -26.38 -2.45 -1.00
CA SER A 248 -26.36 -3.33 -2.17
C SER A 248 -24.94 -3.56 -2.72
N GLU A 249 -24.10 -2.50 -2.77
CA GLU A 249 -22.71 -2.59 -3.20
C GLU A 249 -21.86 -3.41 -2.22
N LEU A 250 -22.08 -3.24 -0.92
CA LEU A 250 -21.41 -4.01 0.14
C LEU A 250 -21.80 -5.49 0.06
N ASP A 251 -23.08 -5.79 -0.16
CA ASP A 251 -23.56 -7.17 -0.33
C ASP A 251 -22.97 -7.82 -1.58
N ALA A 252 -22.87 -7.09 -2.69
CA ALA A 252 -22.21 -7.56 -3.90
C ALA A 252 -20.72 -7.84 -3.66
N TRP A 253 -20.01 -6.91 -3.00
CA TRP A 253 -18.60 -7.09 -2.63
C TRP A 253 -18.40 -8.32 -1.72
N ARG A 254 -19.29 -8.52 -0.74
CA ARG A 254 -19.26 -9.67 0.17
C ARG A 254 -19.45 -10.99 -0.57
N LYS A 255 -20.41 -11.06 -1.50
CA LYS A 255 -20.70 -12.26 -2.31
C LYS A 255 -19.52 -12.63 -3.22
N ALA A 256 -18.96 -11.65 -3.94
CA ALA A 256 -17.76 -11.86 -4.76
C ALA A 256 -16.60 -12.41 -3.92
N GLY A 257 -16.50 -11.98 -2.68
CA GLY A 257 -15.53 -12.47 -1.72
C GLY A 257 -15.71 -13.91 -1.24
N LEU A 258 -16.96 -14.39 -1.15
CA LEU A 258 -17.31 -15.75 -0.75
C LEU A 258 -17.14 -16.76 -1.91
N GLU A 259 -17.43 -16.34 -3.14
CA GLU A 259 -17.25 -17.15 -4.36
C GLU A 259 -15.77 -17.43 -4.67
N GLN A 260 -14.87 -16.52 -4.31
CA GLN A 260 -13.42 -16.72 -4.45
C GLN A 260 -12.83 -17.60 -3.34
N ALA A 261 -13.36 -17.49 -2.11
CA ALA A 261 -12.95 -18.35 -0.99
C ALA A 261 -13.25 -19.83 -1.23
N THR A 262 -14.31 -20.12 -2.01
CA THR A 262 -14.75 -21.48 -2.36
C THR A 262 -14.01 -22.06 -3.56
N THR A 263 -13.47 -21.23 -4.46
CA THR A 263 -12.71 -21.65 -5.65
C THR A 263 -11.18 -21.73 -5.43
N SER A 264 -10.65 -21.12 -4.36
CA SER A 264 -9.23 -21.22 -3.96
C SER A 264 -9.08 -21.47 -2.45
N PRO A 265 -9.32 -22.71 -1.97
CA PRO A 265 -9.28 -23.05 -0.54
C PRO A 265 -7.90 -22.89 0.12
N SER A 266 -6.82 -22.67 -0.65
CA SER A 266 -5.48 -22.43 -0.10
C SER A 266 -5.25 -21.00 0.41
N LEU A 267 -6.16 -20.06 0.16
CA LEU A 267 -6.05 -18.65 0.58
C LEU A 267 -6.93 -18.31 1.80
N TYR A 268 -7.92 -19.14 2.12
CA TYR A 268 -8.75 -19.01 3.31
C TYR A 268 -8.34 -20.02 4.39
N ARG A 269 -7.23 -19.74 5.09
CA ARG A 269 -7.10 -20.18 6.49
C ARG A 269 -7.46 -19.00 7.39
N PRO A 270 -8.69 -18.92 7.92
CA PRO A 270 -8.95 -18.11 9.10
C PRO A 270 -8.28 -18.85 10.27
N GLY A 271 -7.00 -18.56 10.50
CA GLY A 271 -6.21 -19.31 11.45
C GLY A 271 -4.73 -19.01 11.28
N ILE A 272 -4.31 -17.91 11.89
CA ILE A 272 -2.98 -17.83 12.50
C ILE A 272 -2.92 -19.02 13.48
N VAL A 273 -2.42 -20.16 13.02
CA VAL A 273 -1.92 -21.21 13.91
C VAL A 273 -0.44 -20.90 14.07
N LEU A 274 -0.15 -20.22 15.18
CA LEU A 274 1.20 -20.09 15.73
C LEU A 274 1.68 -21.51 16.07
N TYR A 275 2.77 -21.93 15.47
CA TYR A 275 3.69 -22.88 16.08
C TYR A 275 4.91 -22.11 16.55
#